data_AF-A0A6L9KH14-F1
#
_entry.id   AF-A0A6L9KH14-F1
#
_cell.length_a   1.000
_cell.length_b   1.000
_cell.length_c   1.000
_cell.angle_alpha   90.00
_cell.angle_beta   90.00
_cell.angle_gamma   90.00
#
_symmetry.space_group_name_H-M   'P 1'
#
loop_
_entity.id
_entity.type
_entity.pdbx_description
1 polymer ?
#
loop_
_entity_poly.entity_id
_entity_poly.type
_entity_poly.pdbx_seq_one_letter_code
_entity_poly.pdbx_strand_id
1 'polypeptide(L)'
;GEETFIAKATFKNGKTKDNIVFKTDKGAKVETEWIDATTAKITIQKTFDFAKESIIATVSPTTQKTEEPKAKDDIAGKVNIWHLSQKPINVTLVSVNGTAIPAKAAEDLNTIYNKAGVRFSVKEENIRIDNLPNKIICGSSDLLNTYTLDQTSITTAIRKALGSSYDKETYYMLYTGSTADNGVDGFMPLGRQYGFIFDNKNHTLAHEDTERYD
;
A
#
# COMPACT_ATOMS: atom_id res chain seq x y z
N GLY A 1 3.29 -11.99 12.33
CA GLY A 1 4.66 -11.64 11.91
C GLY A 1 5.32 -10.94 13.07
N GLU A 2 6.58 -11.26 13.34
CA GLU A 2 7.38 -10.60 14.37
C GLU A 2 8.20 -9.49 13.72
N GLU A 3 8.11 -8.28 14.25
CA GLU A 3 8.96 -7.16 13.83
C GLU A 3 9.86 -6.75 14.98
N THR A 4 11.11 -6.44 14.65
CA THR A 4 12.10 -5.99 15.61
C THR A 4 12.70 -4.66 15.18
N PHE A 5 12.86 -3.74 16.11
CA PHE A 5 13.62 -2.51 15.90
C PHE A 5 14.54 -2.20 17.08
N ILE A 6 15.53 -1.35 16.81
CA ILE A 6 16.56 -0.95 17.77
C ILE A 6 16.27 0.48 18.25
N ALA A 7 16.17 0.64 19.56
CA ALA A 7 16.11 1.93 20.22
C ALA A 7 17.44 2.22 20.93
N LYS A 8 17.93 3.46 20.79
CA LYS A 8 19.13 3.94 21.49
C LYS A 8 18.73 5.04 22.47
N ALA A 9 19.24 4.96 23.68
CA ALA A 9 18.96 5.90 24.76
C ALA A 9 20.24 6.62 25.22
N THR A 10 20.11 7.91 25.50
CA THR A 10 21.15 8.70 26.16
C THR A 10 20.65 9.09 27.55
N PHE A 11 21.37 8.67 28.59
CA PHE A 11 20.96 8.90 29.97
C PHE A 11 21.65 10.13 30.58
N LYS A 12 20.90 10.85 31.43
CA LYS A 12 21.39 11.97 32.25
C LYS A 12 20.77 11.87 33.65
N ASN A 13 21.31 12.64 34.59
CA ASN A 13 20.76 12.80 35.95
C ASN A 13 20.60 11.47 36.72
N GLY A 14 21.58 10.57 36.60
CA GLY A 14 21.58 9.30 37.33
C GLY A 14 20.55 8.26 36.87
N LYS A 15 19.83 8.51 35.77
CA LYS A 15 18.92 7.54 35.17
C LYS A 15 19.70 6.43 34.46
N THR A 16 19.15 5.22 34.45
CA THR A 16 19.69 4.07 33.72
C THR A 16 18.58 3.36 32.94
N LYS A 17 18.94 2.29 32.23
CA LYS A 17 17.99 1.41 31.55
C LYS A 17 16.87 0.89 32.46
N ASP A 18 17.14 0.72 33.75
CA ASP A 18 16.16 0.20 34.73
C ASP A 18 15.03 1.21 35.02
N ASN A 19 15.20 2.47 34.60
CA ASN A 19 14.17 3.49 34.70
C ASN A 19 13.28 3.57 33.46
N ILE A 20 13.58 2.82 32.40
CA ILE A 20 12.84 2.85 31.14
C ILE A 20 11.87 1.67 31.08
N VAL A 21 10.61 1.97 30.78
CA VAL A 21 9.61 0.97 30.44
C VAL A 21 9.05 1.27 29.06
N PHE A 22 9.06 0.28 28.17
CA PHE A 22 8.41 0.34 26.88
C PHE A 22 6.99 -0.21 26.98
N LYS A 23 6.02 0.58 26.53
CA LYS A 23 4.61 0.20 26.52
C LYS A 23 3.91 0.73 25.27
N THR A 24 2.82 0.09 24.87
CA THR A 24 1.92 0.61 23.84
C THR A 24 1.21 1.86 24.36
N ASP A 25 0.62 2.66 23.48
CA ASP A 25 -0.26 3.78 23.84
C ASP A 25 -1.48 3.36 24.67
N LYS A 26 -1.90 2.09 24.55
CA LYS A 26 -2.92 1.44 25.38
C LYS A 26 -2.39 0.91 26.72
N GLY A 27 -1.08 1.07 26.99
CA GLY A 27 -0.44 0.70 28.25
C GLY A 27 -0.02 -0.76 28.36
N ALA A 28 -0.12 -1.56 27.29
CA ALA A 28 0.37 -2.94 27.28
C ALA A 28 1.90 -2.95 27.27
N LYS A 29 2.53 -3.84 28.05
CA LYS A 29 3.99 -4.01 28.02
C LYS A 29 4.43 -4.58 26.68
N VAL A 30 5.56 -4.09 26.17
CA VAL A 30 6.19 -4.61 24.95
C VAL A 30 7.39 -5.47 25.35
N GLU A 31 7.62 -6.56 24.63
CA GLU A 31 8.82 -7.38 24.82
C GLU A 31 10.06 -6.57 24.46
N THR A 32 11.02 -6.50 25.39
CA THR A 32 12.23 -5.69 25.22
C THR A 32 13.42 -6.43 25.81
N GLU A 33 14.50 -6.46 25.05
CA GLU A 33 15.80 -6.98 25.43
C GLU A 33 16.83 -5.86 25.36
N TRP A 34 17.51 -5.55 26.46
CA TRP A 34 18.64 -4.61 26.43
C TRP A 34 19.89 -5.34 25.95
N ILE A 35 20.37 -4.98 24.76
CA ILE A 35 21.59 -5.54 24.16
C ILE A 35 22.82 -5.05 24.93
N ASP A 36 22.80 -3.79 25.36
CA ASP A 36 23.85 -3.17 26.17
C ASP A 36 23.26 -2.12 27.13
N ALA A 37 24.10 -1.23 27.67
CA ALA A 37 23.66 -0.22 28.63
C ALA A 37 22.78 0.89 28.02
N THR A 38 22.81 1.10 26.71
CA THR A 38 22.14 2.20 25.99
C THR A 38 21.29 1.75 24.80
N THR A 39 21.39 0.49 24.40
CA THR A 39 20.69 -0.07 23.23
C THR A 39 19.69 -1.13 23.64
N ALA A 40 18.43 -0.94 23.24
CA ALA A 40 17.34 -1.88 23.45
C ALA A 40 16.83 -2.42 22.11
N LYS A 41 16.64 -3.74 22.05
CA LYS A 41 15.90 -4.45 21.00
C LYS A 41 14.46 -4.58 21.46
N ILE A 42 13.54 -4.07 20.65
CA ILE A 42 12.10 -4.10 20.95
C ILE A 42 11.45 -5.02 19.93
N THR A 43 10.71 -6.01 20.43
CA THR A 43 10.03 -7.01 19.62
C THR A 43 8.53 -6.80 19.71
N ILE A 44 7.86 -6.73 18.56
CA ILE A 44 6.42 -6.59 18.49
C ILE A 44 5.85 -7.75 17.69
N GLN A 45 4.81 -8.35 18.26
CA GLN A 45 3.97 -9.29 17.55
C GLN A 45 2.83 -8.55 16.87
N LYS A 46 2.74 -8.71 15.55
CA LYS A 46 1.60 -8.23 14.77
C LYS A 46 0.33 -8.93 15.25
N THR A 47 -0.57 -8.17 15.88
CA THR A 47 -1.85 -8.65 16.43
C THR A 47 -3.06 -8.20 15.60
N PHE A 48 -2.90 -7.26 14.66
CA PHE A 48 -4.00 -6.66 13.90
C PHE A 48 -3.75 -6.62 12.39
N ASP A 49 -4.85 -6.70 11.63
CA ASP A 49 -4.81 -6.63 10.16
C ASP A 49 -4.59 -5.20 9.63
N PHE A 50 -4.98 -4.18 10.39
CA PHE A 50 -4.60 -2.80 10.12
C PHE A 50 -4.68 -2.01 11.42
N ALA A 51 -3.52 -1.61 11.96
CA ALA A 51 -3.49 -0.80 13.17
C ALA A 51 -2.29 0.14 13.14
N LYS A 52 -2.56 1.41 13.48
CA LYS A 52 -1.52 2.30 14.00
C LYS A 52 -1.31 1.91 15.45
N GLU A 53 -0.11 1.46 15.77
CA GLU A 53 0.31 1.18 17.13
C GLU A 53 1.45 2.12 17.49
N SER A 54 1.34 2.79 18.63
CA SER A 54 2.42 3.63 19.14
C SER A 54 3.11 2.91 20.28
N ILE A 55 4.43 2.78 20.23
CA ILE A 55 5.23 2.40 21.39
C ILE A 55 5.82 3.67 22.00
N ILE A 56 5.64 3.81 23.31
CA ILE A 56 6.21 4.89 24.11
C ILE A 56 7.24 4.33 25.07
N ALA A 57 8.38 5.00 25.16
CA ALA A 57 9.38 4.80 26.20
C ALA A 57 9.06 5.77 27.34
N THR A 58 8.73 5.23 28.50
CA THR A 58 8.43 6.04 29.70
C THR A 58 9.51 5.93 30.74
N VAL A 59 9.83 7.06 31.39
CA VAL A 59 10.77 7.16 32.49
C VAL A 59 10.00 7.36 33.79
N SER A 60 10.10 6.40 34.71
CA SER A 60 9.49 6.59 36.01
C SER A 60 10.27 7.65 36.83
N PRO A 61 9.57 8.58 37.51
CA PRO A 61 10.22 9.56 38.37
C PRO A 61 10.95 8.85 39.52
N THR A 62 12.15 9.33 39.86
CA THR A 62 13.03 8.73 40.88
C THR A 62 12.62 9.05 42.31
N THR A 63 11.58 9.86 42.51
CA THR A 63 11.11 10.23 43.84
C THR A 63 10.01 9.28 44.28
N GLN A 64 10.32 8.38 45.22
CA GLN A 64 9.33 7.94 46.19
C GLN A 64 8.93 9.17 47.00
N LYS A 65 7.92 9.92 46.54
CA LYS A 65 7.25 10.90 47.39
C LYS A 65 6.13 10.17 48.11
N THR A 66 6.37 9.95 49.39
CA THR A 66 5.38 9.69 50.41
C THR A 66 4.22 10.66 50.21
N GLU A 67 3.02 10.12 50.00
CA GLU A 67 1.73 10.81 50.11
C GLU A 67 1.50 12.00 49.17
N GLU A 68 1.39 11.78 47.86
CA GLU A 68 0.65 12.64 46.91
C GLU A 68 0.49 11.89 45.56
N PRO A 69 -0.47 12.26 44.68
CA PRO A 69 -0.93 11.39 43.59
C PRO A 69 0.22 11.02 42.66
N LYS A 70 0.37 9.70 42.39
CA LYS A 70 1.41 9.09 41.53
C LYS A 70 1.89 10.06 40.44
N ALA A 71 3.12 10.56 40.59
CA ALA A 71 3.74 11.41 39.58
C ALA A 71 3.67 10.72 38.22
N LYS A 72 3.13 11.42 37.22
CA LYS A 72 2.94 10.87 35.86
C LYS A 72 4.31 10.53 35.27
N ASP A 73 4.42 9.38 34.60
CA ASP A 73 5.64 9.01 33.89
C ASP A 73 5.94 10.03 32.78
N ASP A 74 7.20 10.41 32.64
CA ASP A 74 7.66 11.22 31.50
C ASP A 74 7.86 10.35 30.26
N ILE A 75 7.54 10.88 29.08
CA ILE A 75 7.76 10.19 27.80
C ILE A 75 9.15 10.58 27.26
N ALA A 76 10.09 9.62 27.23
CA ALA A 76 11.43 9.81 26.68
C ALA A 76 11.49 9.62 25.16
N GLY A 77 10.51 8.93 24.58
CA GLY A 77 10.47 8.69 23.14
C GLY A 77 9.17 8.00 22.72
N LYS A 78 8.81 8.20 21.45
CA LYS A 78 7.63 7.59 20.83
C LYS A 78 7.98 7.14 19.42
N VAL A 79 7.60 5.90 19.08
CA VAL A 79 7.63 5.39 17.70
C VAL A 79 6.21 5.02 17.28
N ASN A 80 5.86 5.34 16.04
CA ASN A 80 4.59 4.94 15.44
C ASN A 80 4.86 3.83 14.44
N ILE A 81 4.12 2.75 14.56
CA ILE A 81 4.24 1.56 13.73
C ILE A 81 2.90 1.37 13.03
N TRP A 82 2.97 1.15 11.73
CA TRP A 82 1.82 0.92 10.89
C TRP A 82 1.83 -0.55 10.48
N HIS A 83 0.94 -1.33 11.08
CA HIS A 83 0.72 -2.71 10.66
C HIS A 83 -0.03 -2.70 9.33
N LEU A 84 0.69 -2.74 8.22
CA LEU A 84 0.10 -2.98 6.90
C LEU A 84 -0.10 -4.49 6.76
N SER A 85 -1.35 -4.97 6.72
CA SER A 85 -1.58 -6.31 6.19
C SER A 85 -1.71 -6.25 4.70
N GLN A 86 -1.01 -7.17 4.05
CA GLN A 86 -1.18 -7.44 2.63
C GLN A 86 -2.65 -7.76 2.36
N LYS A 87 -3.38 -6.77 1.85
CA LYS A 87 -4.69 -7.01 1.28
C LYS A 87 -4.46 -7.56 -0.13
N PRO A 88 -4.94 -8.78 -0.43
CA PRO A 88 -4.93 -9.26 -1.80
C PRO A 88 -5.87 -8.36 -2.63
N ILE A 89 -5.32 -7.72 -3.65
CA ILE A 89 -6.10 -6.97 -4.65
C ILE A 89 -6.27 -7.87 -5.86
N ASN A 90 -7.51 -8.09 -6.28
CA ASN A 90 -7.79 -8.89 -7.47
C ASN A 90 -7.56 -8.05 -8.73
N VAL A 91 -6.75 -8.56 -9.64
CA VAL A 91 -6.49 -7.94 -10.93
C VAL A 91 -6.67 -8.96 -12.04
N THR A 92 -7.41 -8.59 -13.07
CA THR A 92 -7.49 -9.34 -14.32
C THR A 92 -6.80 -8.54 -15.42
N LEU A 93 -5.74 -9.09 -15.99
CA LEU A 93 -5.11 -8.58 -17.20
C LEU A 93 -5.94 -9.05 -18.39
N VAL A 94 -6.43 -8.13 -19.20
CA VAL A 94 -7.31 -8.44 -20.33
C VAL A 94 -6.55 -8.17 -21.62
N SER A 95 -6.28 -9.24 -22.36
CA SER A 95 -5.82 -9.16 -23.75
C SER A 95 -7.03 -8.82 -24.61
N VAL A 96 -7.10 -7.59 -25.11
CA VAL A 96 -8.17 -7.15 -26.00
C VAL A 96 -7.75 -7.40 -27.44
N ASN A 97 -8.60 -8.12 -28.19
CA ASN A 97 -8.39 -8.47 -29.60
C ASN A 97 -7.05 -9.18 -29.88
N GLY A 98 -6.53 -9.93 -28.90
CA GLY A 98 -5.27 -10.67 -29.03
C GLY A 98 -4.00 -9.84 -28.81
N THR A 99 -4.12 -8.62 -28.28
CA THR A 99 -2.97 -7.82 -27.87
C THR A 99 -2.15 -8.59 -26.82
N ALA A 100 -0.84 -8.66 -27.02
CA ALA A 100 0.03 -9.44 -26.14
C ALA A 100 0.10 -8.82 -24.74
N ILE A 101 -0.12 -9.66 -23.72
CA ILE A 101 0.24 -9.33 -22.33
C ILE A 101 1.71 -9.75 -22.14
N PRO A 102 2.57 -8.90 -21.56
CA PRO A 102 3.94 -9.28 -21.29
C PRO A 102 4.03 -10.47 -20.33
N ALA A 103 4.88 -11.45 -20.65
CA ALA A 103 4.95 -12.74 -19.92
C ALA A 103 5.22 -12.63 -18.41
N LYS A 104 5.80 -11.50 -17.95
CA LYS A 104 6.12 -11.26 -16.54
C LYS A 104 5.23 -10.21 -15.87
N ALA A 105 4.13 -9.78 -16.51
CA ALA A 105 3.29 -8.70 -15.98
C ALA A 105 2.80 -8.96 -14.54
N ALA A 106 2.40 -10.20 -14.23
CA ALA A 106 1.98 -10.57 -12.87
C ALA A 106 3.11 -10.55 -11.83
N GLU A 107 4.32 -10.98 -12.22
CA GLU A 107 5.51 -10.95 -11.37
C GLU A 107 5.98 -9.51 -11.13
N ASP A 108 5.98 -8.69 -12.18
CA ASP A 108 6.41 -7.29 -12.12
C ASP A 108 5.45 -6.46 -11.27
N LEU A 109 4.12 -6.65 -11.41
CA LEU A 109 3.11 -6.04 -10.54
C LEU A 109 3.39 -6.30 -9.06
N ASN A 110 3.58 -7.57 -8.71
CA ASN A 110 3.84 -7.93 -7.32
C ASN A 110 5.23 -7.44 -6.88
N THR A 111 6.25 -7.45 -7.74
CA THR A 111 7.59 -6.96 -7.39
C THR A 111 7.61 -5.47 -7.06
N ILE A 112 6.88 -4.67 -7.84
CA ILE A 112 6.79 -3.22 -7.66
C ILE A 112 6.02 -2.87 -6.38
N TYR A 113 4.84 -3.46 -6.20
CA TYR A 113 3.89 -3.03 -5.16
C TYR A 113 3.99 -3.79 -3.83
N ASN A 114 4.68 -4.93 -3.79
CA ASN A 114 4.93 -5.65 -2.53
C ASN A 114 5.71 -4.80 -1.52
N LYS A 115 6.55 -3.86 -1.99
CA LYS A 115 7.24 -2.89 -1.12
C LYS A 115 6.29 -1.97 -0.36
N ALA A 116 5.11 -1.70 -0.92
CA ALA A 116 4.04 -0.92 -0.28
C ALA A 116 3.07 -1.80 0.54
N GLY A 117 3.39 -3.08 0.73
CA GLY A 117 2.51 -4.01 1.45
C GLY A 117 1.27 -4.40 0.64
N VAL A 118 1.28 -4.25 -0.68
CA VAL A 118 0.19 -4.66 -1.59
C VAL A 118 0.57 -5.95 -2.29
N ARG A 119 -0.37 -6.90 -2.38
CA ARG A 119 -0.19 -8.14 -3.14
C ARG A 119 -1.33 -8.28 -4.14
N PHE A 120 -1.01 -8.51 -5.40
CA PHE A 120 -2.00 -8.72 -6.44
C PHE A 120 -2.25 -10.21 -6.68
N SER A 121 -3.53 -10.60 -6.68
CA SER A 121 -3.98 -11.88 -7.22
C SER A 121 -4.33 -11.67 -8.69
N VAL A 122 -3.41 -12.05 -9.56
CA VAL A 122 -3.49 -11.76 -10.99
C VAL A 122 -4.11 -12.94 -11.76
N LYS A 123 -5.05 -12.64 -12.65
CA LYS A 123 -5.59 -13.54 -13.67
C LYS A 123 -5.42 -12.92 -15.04
N GLU A 124 -5.46 -13.74 -16.08
CA GLU A 124 -5.45 -13.26 -17.47
C GLU A 124 -6.73 -13.73 -18.17
N GLU A 125 -7.28 -12.85 -19.00
CA GLU A 125 -8.45 -13.11 -19.84
C GLU A 125 -8.19 -12.62 -21.26
N ASN A 126 -8.72 -13.33 -22.26
CA ASN A 126 -8.67 -12.89 -23.65
C ASN A 126 -10.08 -12.56 -24.12
N ILE A 127 -10.28 -11.32 -24.54
CA ILE A 127 -11.59 -10.81 -24.93
C ILE A 127 -11.51 -10.18 -26.31
N ARG A 128 -12.48 -10.52 -27.15
CA ARG A 128 -12.70 -9.85 -28.43
C ARG A 128 -13.84 -8.86 -28.32
N ILE A 129 -13.62 -7.64 -28.82
CA ILE A 129 -14.64 -6.60 -28.95
C ILE A 129 -14.59 -6.00 -30.35
N ASP A 130 -15.77 -5.63 -30.83
CA ASP A 130 -15.90 -4.87 -32.08
C ASP A 130 -15.61 -3.38 -31.85
N ASN A 131 -15.22 -2.68 -32.91
CA ASN A 131 -15.07 -1.22 -32.94
C ASN A 131 -14.05 -0.65 -31.91
N LEU A 132 -12.95 -1.36 -31.65
CA LEU A 132 -11.84 -0.80 -30.88
C LEU A 132 -11.15 0.32 -31.68
N PRO A 133 -11.07 1.56 -31.17
CA PRO A 133 -10.39 2.63 -31.87
C PRO A 133 -8.87 2.49 -31.81
N ASN A 134 -8.17 2.93 -32.86
CA ASN A 134 -6.70 2.93 -32.90
C ASN A 134 -6.07 3.92 -31.90
N LYS A 135 -6.82 4.96 -31.52
CA LYS A 135 -6.42 5.99 -30.55
C LYS A 135 -7.54 6.17 -29.52
N ILE A 136 -7.22 6.15 -28.23
CA ILE A 136 -8.19 6.28 -27.13
C ILE A 136 -8.00 7.62 -26.45
N ILE A 137 -9.08 8.39 -26.34
CA ILE A 137 -9.07 9.70 -25.64
C ILE A 137 -8.94 9.46 -24.13
N CYS A 138 -7.91 10.03 -23.51
CA CYS A 138 -7.54 9.87 -22.11
C CYS A 138 -7.51 11.23 -21.41
N GLY A 139 -8.44 11.45 -20.48
CA GLY A 139 -8.48 12.65 -19.63
C GLY A 139 -8.70 13.97 -20.38
N SER A 140 -9.84 14.62 -20.16
CA SER A 140 -9.96 16.07 -20.37
C SER A 140 -9.79 16.78 -19.02
N SER A 141 -9.27 18.00 -19.04
CA SER A 141 -8.82 18.79 -17.87
C SER A 141 -9.84 18.92 -16.72
N ASP A 142 -11.13 18.69 -16.98
CA ASP A 142 -12.22 18.81 -16.01
C ASP A 142 -12.76 17.44 -15.48
N LEU A 143 -12.28 16.30 -15.99
CA LEU A 143 -12.96 14.99 -15.87
C LEU A 143 -12.01 13.80 -15.57
N LEU A 144 -10.91 14.02 -14.83
CA LEU A 144 -9.93 12.97 -14.46
C LEU A 144 -10.51 11.77 -13.69
N ASN A 145 -11.76 11.85 -13.20
CA ASN A 145 -12.41 10.80 -12.41
C ASN A 145 -13.43 9.95 -13.21
N THR A 146 -13.56 10.18 -14.52
CA THR A 146 -14.58 9.53 -15.36
C THR A 146 -13.98 9.00 -16.65
N TYR A 147 -14.57 7.92 -17.15
CA TYR A 147 -14.26 7.41 -18.47
C TYR A 147 -14.72 8.38 -19.56
N THR A 148 -13.91 8.52 -20.60
CA THR A 148 -14.32 9.17 -21.85
C THR A 148 -15.36 8.32 -22.59
N LEU A 149 -15.93 8.83 -23.69
CA LEU A 149 -16.91 8.07 -24.47
C LEU A 149 -16.33 6.78 -25.04
N ASP A 150 -15.10 6.84 -25.59
CA ASP A 150 -14.40 5.66 -26.11
C ASP A 150 -14.15 4.64 -25.00
N GLN A 151 -13.65 5.10 -23.86
CA GLN A 151 -13.37 4.24 -22.71
C GLN A 151 -14.66 3.62 -22.14
N THR A 152 -15.77 4.37 -22.11
CA THR A 152 -17.08 3.86 -21.68
C THR A 152 -17.59 2.78 -22.62
N SER A 153 -17.45 2.98 -23.93
CA SER A 153 -17.83 1.98 -24.95
C SER A 153 -17.01 0.69 -24.78
N ILE A 154 -15.69 0.81 -24.67
CA ILE A 154 -14.78 -0.33 -24.49
C ILE A 154 -15.09 -1.08 -23.20
N THR A 155 -15.15 -0.39 -22.05
CA THR A 155 -15.40 -1.04 -20.75
C THR A 155 -16.77 -1.71 -20.69
N THR A 156 -17.78 -1.13 -21.35
CA THR A 156 -19.11 -1.76 -21.48
C THR A 156 -19.05 -3.02 -22.32
N ALA A 157 -18.34 -3.01 -23.45
CA ALA A 157 -18.16 -4.18 -24.30
C ALA A 157 -17.41 -5.30 -23.57
N ILE A 158 -16.32 -4.96 -22.87
CA ILE A 158 -15.54 -5.90 -22.04
C ILE A 158 -16.40 -6.49 -20.92
N ARG A 159 -17.14 -5.65 -20.17
CA ARG A 159 -18.03 -6.11 -19.11
C ARG A 159 -19.08 -7.08 -19.63
N LYS A 160 -19.67 -6.78 -20.80
CA LYS A 160 -20.64 -7.65 -21.45
C LYS A 160 -20.02 -8.99 -21.87
N ALA A 161 -18.80 -8.97 -22.41
CA ALA A 161 -18.08 -10.17 -22.80
C ALA A 161 -17.67 -11.05 -21.61
N LEU A 162 -17.28 -10.44 -20.49
CA LEU A 162 -16.97 -11.13 -19.24
C LEU A 162 -18.19 -11.84 -18.64
N GLY A 163 -19.39 -11.28 -18.79
CA GLY A 163 -20.62 -11.88 -18.28
C GLY A 163 -20.53 -12.19 -16.78
N SER A 164 -20.66 -13.47 -16.41
CA SER A 164 -20.56 -13.95 -15.03
C SER A 164 -19.14 -13.88 -14.44
N SER A 165 -18.10 -13.76 -15.27
CA SER A 165 -16.71 -13.60 -14.82
C SER A 165 -16.38 -12.16 -14.40
N TYR A 166 -17.31 -11.22 -14.61
CA TYR A 166 -17.16 -9.86 -14.11
C TYR A 166 -17.38 -9.80 -12.59
N ASP A 167 -16.45 -9.14 -11.91
CA ASP A 167 -16.43 -8.92 -10.47
C ASP A 167 -16.20 -7.43 -10.18
N LYS A 168 -17.07 -6.87 -9.34
CA LYS A 168 -17.04 -5.47 -8.92
C LYS A 168 -15.89 -5.14 -7.96
N GLU A 169 -15.26 -6.15 -7.35
CA GLU A 169 -14.12 -6.00 -6.46
C GLU A 169 -12.78 -6.31 -7.16
N THR A 170 -12.81 -6.48 -8.48
CA THR A 170 -11.63 -6.77 -9.31
C THR A 170 -11.29 -5.58 -10.20
N TYR A 171 -10.00 -5.28 -10.33
CA TYR A 171 -9.50 -4.32 -11.31
C TYR A 171 -9.20 -5.02 -12.63
N TYR A 172 -9.46 -4.36 -13.75
CA TYR A 172 -9.30 -4.90 -15.11
C TYR A 172 -8.30 -4.05 -15.89
N MET A 173 -7.11 -4.60 -16.15
CA MET A 173 -6.07 -3.90 -16.91
C MET A 173 -6.17 -4.29 -18.38
N LEU A 174 -6.56 -3.34 -19.23
CA LEU A 174 -6.87 -3.59 -20.63
C LEU A 174 -5.64 -3.32 -21.51
N TYR A 175 -5.10 -4.38 -22.11
CA TYR A 175 -4.10 -4.31 -23.16
C TYR A 175 -4.82 -4.22 -24.49
N THR A 176 -4.92 -3.02 -25.05
CA THR A 176 -5.73 -2.78 -26.26
C THR A 176 -4.93 -2.72 -27.55
N GLY A 177 -3.63 -2.43 -27.48
CA GLY A 177 -2.80 -2.15 -28.67
C GLY A 177 -3.13 -0.82 -29.35
N SER A 178 -4.11 -0.08 -28.82
CA SER A 178 -4.38 1.31 -29.18
C SER A 178 -3.32 2.23 -28.57
N THR A 179 -3.22 3.45 -29.06
CA THR A 179 -2.39 4.51 -28.46
C THR A 179 -3.25 5.50 -27.67
N ALA A 180 -2.69 6.15 -26.65
CA ALA A 180 -3.35 7.28 -26.00
C ALA A 180 -3.39 8.50 -26.92
N ASP A 181 -4.38 9.36 -26.76
CA ASP A 181 -4.48 10.60 -27.53
C ASP A 181 -3.43 11.64 -27.12
N ASN A 182 -3.08 11.68 -25.84
CA ASN A 182 -2.15 12.58 -25.20
C ASN A 182 -0.74 11.99 -25.01
N GLY A 183 -0.50 10.77 -25.51
CA GLY A 183 0.82 10.11 -25.48
C GLY A 183 1.20 9.48 -24.13
N VAL A 184 0.27 9.33 -23.18
CA VAL A 184 0.54 8.55 -21.96
C VAL A 184 0.66 7.07 -22.28
N ASP A 185 1.51 6.38 -21.51
CA ASP A 185 1.74 4.95 -21.67
C ASP A 185 0.59 4.12 -21.07
N GLY A 186 -0.16 4.67 -20.12
CA GLY A 186 -1.33 4.06 -19.51
C GLY A 186 -2.24 5.10 -18.86
N PHE A 187 -3.48 4.72 -18.55
CA PHE A 187 -4.46 5.61 -17.93
C PHE A 187 -5.49 4.85 -17.11
N MET A 188 -5.68 5.25 -15.85
CA MET A 188 -6.80 4.81 -15.03
C MET A 188 -7.50 5.99 -14.34
N PRO A 189 -8.79 6.27 -14.63
CA PRO A 189 -9.50 7.30 -13.89
C PRO A 189 -9.67 6.92 -12.42
N LEU A 190 -9.54 7.91 -11.54
CA LEU A 190 -9.57 7.70 -10.10
C LEU A 190 -10.88 7.01 -9.64
N GLY A 191 -10.74 5.98 -8.82
CA GLY A 191 -11.87 5.25 -8.23
C GLY A 191 -12.62 4.36 -9.24
N ARG A 192 -12.00 4.03 -10.38
CA ARG A 192 -12.58 3.13 -11.38
C ARG A 192 -11.88 1.78 -11.44
N GLN A 193 -12.57 0.80 -12.01
CA GLN A 193 -12.09 -0.59 -12.05
C GLN A 193 -11.23 -0.92 -13.27
N TYR A 194 -11.43 -0.25 -14.40
CA TYR A 194 -10.71 -0.49 -15.65
C TYR A 194 -9.59 0.53 -15.83
N GLY A 195 -8.39 0.03 -16.09
CA GLY A 195 -7.23 0.81 -16.55
C GLY A 195 -6.87 0.40 -17.97
N PHE A 196 -6.30 1.34 -18.73
CA PHE A 196 -5.87 1.12 -20.10
C PHE A 196 -4.34 1.14 -20.16
N ILE A 197 -3.76 0.20 -20.89
CA ILE A 197 -2.32 0.07 -21.08
C ILE A 197 -2.03 0.19 -22.58
N PHE A 198 -1.21 1.19 -22.93
CA PHE A 198 -0.90 1.58 -24.31
C PHE A 198 0.55 1.29 -24.71
N ASP A 199 1.49 1.22 -23.76
CA ASP A 199 2.84 0.67 -24.00
C ASP A 199 2.91 -0.80 -23.55
N ASN A 200 3.52 -1.64 -24.39
CA ASN A 200 3.76 -3.06 -24.13
C ASN A 200 4.95 -3.30 -23.18
N LYS A 201 5.45 -2.27 -22.51
CA LYS A 201 6.51 -2.36 -21.50
C LYS A 201 5.91 -2.42 -20.10
N ASN A 202 6.37 -3.35 -19.28
CA ASN A 202 5.87 -3.58 -17.91
C ASN A 202 6.09 -2.42 -16.92
N HIS A 203 6.86 -1.39 -17.30
CA HIS A 203 7.10 -0.21 -16.46
C HIS A 203 5.85 0.66 -16.28
N THR A 204 4.85 0.49 -17.14
CA THR A 204 3.68 1.35 -17.25
C THR A 204 2.62 1.12 -16.16
N LEU A 205 2.73 0.04 -15.39
CA LEU A 205 1.85 -0.18 -14.25
C LEU A 205 2.18 0.77 -13.08
N ALA A 206 3.37 1.39 -13.08
CA ALA A 206 3.89 2.16 -11.95
C ALA A 206 3.91 3.69 -12.16
N HIS A 207 3.53 4.20 -13.35
CA HIS A 207 3.74 5.62 -13.68
C HIS A 207 2.57 6.57 -13.32
N GLU A 208 1.53 6.11 -12.62
CA GLU A 208 0.41 6.99 -12.20
C GLU A 208 0.14 7.04 -10.68
N ASP A 209 1.04 6.54 -9.83
CA ASP A 209 0.85 6.58 -8.36
C ASP A 209 2.01 7.24 -7.57
N THR A 210 2.98 7.87 -8.25
CA THR A 210 4.17 8.44 -7.56
C THR A 210 4.29 9.97 -7.59
N GLU A 211 3.25 10.72 -7.96
CA GLU A 211 3.20 12.19 -7.74
C GLU A 211 2.22 12.55 -6.61
N ARG A 212 2.39 11.96 -5.42
CA ARG A 212 1.59 12.36 -4.25
C ARG A 212 2.26 12.33 -2.88
N TYR A 213 3.58 12.43 -2.83
CA TYR A 213 4.27 12.74 -1.57
C TYR A 213 5.42 13.73 -1.79
N ASP A 214 5.06 14.92 -2.28
CA ASP A 214 5.70 16.20 -1.90
C ASP A 214 4.59 17.18 -1.51
#